data_AF-A0AAQ0C1R8-F1
#
_entry.id   AF-A0AAQ0C1R8-F1
#
_cell.length_a   1.000
_cell.length_b   1.000
_cell.length_c   1.000
_cell.angle_alpha   90.00
_cell.angle_beta   90.00
_cell.angle_gamma   90.00
#
_symmetry.space_group_name_H-M   'P 1'
#
loop_
_entity.id
_entity.type
_entity.pdbx_description
1 polymer ?
#
loop_
_entity_poly.entity_id
_entity_poly.type
_entity_poly.pdbx_seq_one_letter_code
_entity_poly.pdbx_strand_id
1 'polypeptide(L)'
;MAIKPPSARAGVQQGGKPVPSSEDVDRLVRELADKPYGEVVEPEAPKRIAKPKPITISLPDVMIEQLEDQALQNKRSGKGPKTISALIREQLEKAGYKSQL
;
A
#
# COMPACT_ATOMS: atom_id res chain seq x y z
N MET A 1 6.95 46.04 -16.97
CA MET A 1 6.35 44.88 -16.30
C MET A 1 6.77 44.88 -14.84
N ALA A 2 5.85 45.06 -13.90
CA ALA A 2 6.17 45.17 -12.47
C ALA A 2 6.08 43.79 -11.80
N ILE A 3 7.19 43.31 -11.23
CA ILE A 3 7.27 42.04 -10.51
C ILE A 3 6.88 42.31 -9.05
N LYS A 4 5.78 41.72 -8.58
CA LYS A 4 5.28 41.89 -7.20
C LYS A 4 6.12 41.06 -6.20
N PRO A 5 6.32 41.54 -4.95
CA PRO A 5 7.16 40.90 -3.95
C PRO A 5 6.60 39.55 -3.44
N PRO A 6 7.47 38.64 -2.96
CA PRO A 6 7.17 37.22 -2.75
C PRO A 6 6.21 36.91 -1.59
N SER A 7 5.89 37.90 -0.73
CA SER A 7 5.02 37.70 0.44
C SER A 7 3.52 37.62 0.11
N ALA A 8 3.11 37.94 -1.12
CA ALA A 8 1.71 37.81 -1.56
C ALA A 8 1.34 36.41 -2.07
N ARG A 9 2.26 35.44 -2.08
CA ARG A 9 2.02 34.07 -2.59
C ARG A 9 1.53 33.07 -1.54
N ALA A 10 1.41 33.46 -0.28
CA ALA A 10 0.86 32.59 0.77
C ALA A 10 -0.67 32.38 0.67
N GLY A 11 -1.38 33.14 -0.17
CA GLY A 11 -2.82 33.01 -0.36
C GLY A 11 -3.25 32.04 -1.47
N VAL A 12 -2.33 31.49 -2.26
CA VAL A 12 -2.66 30.54 -3.34
C VAL A 12 -2.25 29.15 -2.91
N GLN A 13 -3.02 28.61 -1.95
CA GLN A 13 -2.92 27.23 -1.52
C GLN A 13 -3.37 26.31 -2.64
N GLN A 14 -2.40 25.61 -3.21
CA GLN A 14 -2.38 24.15 -3.30
C GLN A 14 -3.76 23.47 -3.34
N GLY A 15 -4.14 23.01 -4.53
CA GLY A 15 -5.06 21.90 -4.80
C GLY A 15 -6.13 21.58 -3.75
N GLY A 16 -7.33 22.14 -3.95
CA GLY A 16 -8.62 21.46 -3.72
C GLY A 16 -8.76 20.58 -2.48
N LYS A 17 -8.40 21.07 -1.30
CA LYS A 17 -8.86 20.47 -0.04
C LYS A 17 -10.14 21.18 0.39
N PRO A 18 -11.26 20.46 0.60
CA PRO A 18 -12.47 21.09 1.12
C PRO A 18 -12.16 21.75 2.47
N VAL A 19 -12.67 22.95 2.66
CA VAL A 19 -12.66 23.61 3.98
C VAL A 19 -13.45 22.70 4.93
N PRO A 20 -12.87 22.25 6.06
CA PRO A 20 -13.55 21.33 6.96
C PRO A 20 -14.83 21.99 7.50
N SER A 21 -15.91 21.22 7.55
CA SER A 21 -17.16 21.67 8.16
C SER A 21 -17.02 21.73 9.68
N SER A 22 -17.91 22.45 10.37
CA SER A 22 -17.92 22.50 11.83
C SER A 22 -18.10 21.12 12.46
N GLU A 23 -18.83 20.22 11.80
CA GLU A 23 -19.06 18.85 12.26
C GLU A 23 -17.78 17.99 12.18
N ASP A 24 -16.95 18.19 11.14
CA ASP A 24 -15.66 17.53 11.01
C ASP A 24 -14.70 17.95 12.13
N VAL A 25 -14.78 19.22 12.53
CA VAL A 25 -14.00 19.78 13.64
C VAL A 25 -14.45 19.17 14.97
N ASP A 26 -15.76 19.14 15.25
CA ASP A 26 -16.29 18.59 16.51
C ASP A 26 -15.98 17.10 16.67
N ARG A 27 -16.07 16.33 15.58
CA ARG A 27 -15.68 14.92 15.57
C ARG A 27 -14.20 14.76 15.89
N LEU A 28 -13.35 15.56 15.26
CA LEU A 28 -11.91 15.53 15.50
C LEU A 28 -11.56 15.91 16.94
N VAL A 29 -12.25 16.90 17.51
CA VAL A 29 -12.05 17.32 18.91
C VAL A 29 -12.38 16.18 19.88
N ARG A 30 -13.48 15.44 19.67
CA ARG A 30 -13.83 14.28 20.49
C ARG A 30 -12.78 13.17 20.37
N GLU A 31 -12.34 12.86 19.15
CA GLU A 31 -11.30 11.86 18.90
C GLU A 31 -9.93 12.22 19.49
N LEU A 32 -9.65 13.51 19.68
CA LEU A 32 -8.41 13.99 20.30
C LEU A 32 -8.52 14.16 21.81
N ALA A 33 -9.72 14.39 22.36
CA ALA A 33 -9.95 14.55 23.79
C ALA A 33 -9.66 13.26 24.57
N ASP A 34 -9.97 12.11 23.99
CA ASP A 34 -9.81 10.80 24.64
C ASP A 34 -8.40 10.20 24.47
N LYS A 35 -7.49 10.88 23.75
CA LYS A 35 -6.12 10.39 23.57
C LYS A 35 -5.25 10.89 24.74
N PRO A 36 -4.68 10.01 25.58
CA PRO A 36 -3.74 10.42 26.60
C PRO A 36 -2.49 11.01 25.92
N TYR A 37 -2.31 12.32 26.04
CA TYR A 37 -1.12 13.00 25.56
C TYR A 37 0.08 12.52 26.38
N GLY A 38 0.97 11.73 25.76
CA GLY A 38 2.26 11.35 26.36
C GLY A 38 2.41 9.88 26.74
N GLU A 39 1.38 9.03 26.60
CA GLU A 39 1.59 7.58 26.67
C GLU A 39 2.08 7.08 25.32
N VAL A 40 3.34 6.64 25.29
CA VAL A 40 3.85 5.78 24.22
C VAL A 40 3.10 4.47 24.37
N VAL A 41 1.95 4.36 23.70
CA VAL A 41 1.34 3.06 23.43
C VAL A 41 2.40 2.31 22.64
N GLU A 42 3.14 1.42 23.30
CA GLU A 42 4.03 0.52 22.61
C GLU A 42 3.17 -0.17 21.56
N PRO A 43 3.41 0.07 20.25
CA PRO A 43 2.63 -0.63 19.25
C PRO A 43 2.83 -2.11 19.52
N GLU A 44 1.74 -2.84 19.73
CA GLU A 44 1.79 -4.29 19.89
C GLU A 44 2.81 -4.83 18.89
N ALA A 45 3.87 -5.45 19.41
CA ALA A 45 5.02 -5.84 18.62
C ALA A 45 4.49 -6.49 17.33
N PRO A 46 4.75 -5.91 16.15
CA PRO A 46 4.12 -6.38 14.93
C PRO A 46 4.43 -7.86 14.86
N LYS A 47 3.39 -8.72 14.86
CA LYS A 47 3.53 -10.15 14.60
C LYS A 47 4.56 -10.25 13.49
N ARG A 48 5.70 -10.89 13.77
CA ARG A 48 6.83 -10.98 12.84
C ARG A 48 6.37 -11.82 11.66
N ILE A 49 5.56 -11.24 10.78
CA ILE A 49 5.24 -11.80 9.49
C ILE A 49 6.57 -11.72 8.76
N ALA A 50 7.28 -12.85 8.74
CA ALA A 50 8.55 -12.95 8.07
C ALA A 50 8.33 -12.52 6.63
N LYS A 51 8.91 -11.39 6.24
CA LYS A 51 8.81 -10.90 4.87
C LYS A 51 9.40 -12.01 3.97
N PRO A 52 8.70 -12.36 2.87
CA PRO A 52 9.22 -13.37 1.96
C PRO A 52 10.59 -12.94 1.43
N LYS A 53 11.56 -13.86 1.47
CA LYS A 53 12.90 -13.61 0.93
C LYS A 53 12.83 -13.65 -0.61
N PRO A 54 13.36 -12.64 -1.32
CA PRO A 54 13.42 -12.70 -2.78
C PRO A 54 14.39 -13.79 -3.22
N ILE A 55 14.02 -14.54 -4.25
CA ILE A 55 14.87 -15.53 -4.91
C ILE A 55 14.95 -15.21 -6.40
N THR A 56 16.13 -15.44 -6.99
CA THR A 56 16.31 -15.36 -8.45
C THR A 56 16.27 -16.78 -8.99
N ILE A 57 15.44 -17.03 -10.00
CA ILE A 57 15.31 -18.33 -10.67
C ILE A 57 15.54 -18.13 -12.16
N SER A 58 16.13 -19.11 -12.81
CA SER A 58 16.29 -19.14 -14.26
C SER A 58 15.29 -20.13 -14.84
N LEU A 59 14.50 -19.69 -15.80
CA LEU A 59 13.48 -20.48 -16.49
C LEU A 59 13.68 -20.34 -17.99
N PRO A 60 13.22 -21.31 -18.81
CA PRO A 60 13.18 -21.14 -20.26
C PRO A 60 12.31 -19.94 -20.66
N ASP A 61 12.71 -19.22 -21.72
CA ASP A 61 12.01 -18.00 -22.17
C ASP A 61 10.51 -18.23 -22.41
N VAL A 62 10.17 -19.33 -23.08
CA VAL A 62 8.78 -19.73 -23.35
C VAL A 62 7.96 -19.86 -22.06
N MET A 63 8.57 -20.32 -20.97
CA MET A 63 7.90 -20.47 -19.68
C MET A 63 7.69 -19.11 -19.00
N ILE A 64 8.62 -18.17 -19.17
CA ILE A 64 8.51 -16.81 -18.64
C ILE A 64 7.34 -16.09 -19.33
N GLU A 65 7.26 -16.15 -20.65
CA GLU A 65 6.17 -15.57 -21.44
C GLU A 65 4.79 -16.09 -20.99
N GLN A 66 4.67 -17.41 -20.82
CA GLN A 66 3.42 -18.04 -20.35
C GLN A 66 3.01 -17.56 -18.95
N LEU A 67 3.96 -17.41 -18.03
CA LEU A 67 3.70 -16.91 -16.67
C LEU A 67 3.27 -15.44 -16.67
N GLU A 68 3.90 -14.62 -17.53
CA GLU A 68 3.56 -13.20 -17.70
C GLU A 68 2.16 -13.03 -18.29
N ASP A 69 1.83 -13.79 -19.33
CA ASP A 69 0.51 -13.78 -19.94
C ASP A 69 -0.58 -14.19 -18.96
N GLN A 70 -0.35 -15.25 -18.18
CA GLN A 70 -1.31 -15.70 -17.18
C GLN A 70 -1.51 -14.64 -16.08
N ALA A 71 -0.44 -14.02 -15.59
CA ALA A 71 -0.52 -12.93 -14.61
C ALA A 71 -1.29 -11.72 -15.17
N LEU A 72 -1.07 -11.38 -16.44
CA LEU A 72 -1.74 -10.27 -17.11
C LEU A 72 -3.24 -10.56 -17.33
N GLN A 73 -3.58 -11.78 -17.74
CA GLN A 73 -4.97 -12.23 -17.87
C GLN A 73 -5.71 -12.20 -16.52
N ASN A 74 -5.07 -12.65 -15.44
CA ASN A 74 -5.62 -12.58 -14.08
C ASN A 74 -5.84 -11.13 -13.64
N LYS A 75 -4.90 -10.24 -13.97
CA LYS A 75 -5.03 -8.80 -13.69
C LYS A 75 -6.20 -8.18 -14.45
N ARG A 76 -6.40 -8.53 -15.73
CA ARG A 76 -7.50 -8.04 -16.58
C ARG A 76 -8.86 -8.57 -16.15
N SER A 77 -8.94 -9.85 -15.81
CA SER A 77 -10.18 -10.49 -15.35
C SER A 77 -10.55 -10.15 -13.90
N GLY A 78 -9.60 -9.63 -13.12
CA GLY A 78 -9.76 -9.35 -11.71
C GLY A 78 -9.77 -10.59 -10.81
N LYS A 79 -9.50 -11.78 -11.38
CA LYS A 79 -9.54 -13.08 -10.69
C LYS A 79 -8.15 -13.70 -10.63
N GLY A 80 -7.84 -14.38 -9.52
CA GLY A 80 -6.59 -15.12 -9.36
C GLY A 80 -5.36 -14.26 -9.01
N PRO A 81 -4.17 -14.89 -8.91
CA PRO A 81 -2.91 -14.23 -8.62
C PRO A 81 -2.47 -13.30 -9.77
N LYS A 82 -2.21 -12.04 -9.42
CA LYS A 82 -1.88 -10.97 -10.39
C LYS A 82 -0.38 -10.82 -10.66
N THR A 83 0.45 -11.58 -9.97
CA THR A 83 1.91 -11.53 -10.09
C THR A 83 2.47 -12.93 -10.26
N ILE A 84 3.61 -13.03 -10.94
CA ILE A 84 4.34 -14.29 -11.13
C ILE A 84 4.71 -14.90 -9.77
N SER A 85 5.16 -14.08 -8.82
CA SER A 85 5.48 -14.54 -7.46
C SER A 85 4.28 -15.14 -6.72
N ALA A 86 3.07 -14.62 -6.96
CA ALA A 86 1.85 -15.17 -6.37
C ALA A 86 1.41 -16.45 -7.08
N LEU A 87 1.55 -16.53 -8.41
CA LEU A 87 1.32 -17.76 -9.17
C LEU A 87 2.23 -18.88 -8.68
N ILE A 88 3.54 -18.62 -8.59
CA ILE A 88 4.51 -19.60 -8.12
C ILE A 88 4.19 -20.03 -6.69
N ARG A 89 3.86 -19.08 -5.80
CA ARG A 89 3.46 -19.41 -4.42
C ARG A 89 2.26 -20.35 -4.39
N GLU A 90 1.20 -20.04 -5.14
CA GLU A 90 -0.01 -20.87 -5.20
C GLU A 90 0.31 -22.30 -5.70
N GLN A 91 1.16 -22.41 -6.71
CA GLN A 91 1.56 -23.72 -7.24
C GLN A 91 2.44 -24.51 -6.26
N LEU A 92 3.32 -23.83 -5.51
CA LEU A 92 4.10 -24.46 -4.44
C LEU A 92 3.21 -24.91 -3.28
N GLU A 93 2.21 -24.11 -2.90
CA GLU A 93 1.23 -24.50 -1.88
C GLU A 93 0.43 -25.74 -2.32
N LYS A 94 0.01 -25.82 -3.59
CA LYS A 94 -0.63 -27.01 -4.17
C LYS A 94 0.29 -28.23 -4.21
N ALA A 95 1.59 -28.03 -4.39
CA ALA A 95 2.60 -29.09 -4.32
C ALA A 95 2.90 -29.55 -2.87
N GLY A 96 2.31 -28.92 -1.86
CA GLY A 96 2.43 -29.31 -0.46
C GLY A 96 3.45 -28.50 0.35
N TYR A 97 4.06 -27.47 -0.23
CA TYR A 97 4.93 -26.56 0.52
C TYR A 97 4.09 -25.62 1.38
N LYS A 98 4.42 -25.51 2.67
CA LYS A 98 3.69 -24.65 3.62
C LYS A 98 4.26 -23.23 3.56
N SER A 99 3.39 -22.23 3.38
CA SER A 99 3.76 -20.80 3.44
C SER A 99 3.65 -20.20 4.84
N GLN A 100 3.26 -21.01 5.84
CA GLN A 100 3.20 -20.58 7.25
C GLN A 100 4.55 -20.74 7.96
N LEU A 101 4.99 -19.63 8.56
CA LEU A 101 5.70 -19.59 9.85
C LEU A 101 4.67 -19.32 10.93
#